data_AF-A0A8C7HFU0-F1
#
_entry.id   AF-A0A8C7HFU0-F1
#
_cell.length_a   1.000
_cell.length_b   1.000
_cell.length_c   1.000
_cell.angle_alpha   90.00
_cell.angle_beta   90.00
_cell.angle_gamma   90.00
#
_symmetry.space_group_name_H-M   'P 1'
#
loop_
_entity.id
_entity.type
_entity.pdbx_description
1 polymer ?
#
loop_
_entity_poly.entity_id
_entity_poly.type
_entity_poly.pdbx_seq_one_letter_code
_entity_poly.pdbx_strand_id
1 'polypeptide(L)'
;REREINRRLTTKGLTKVTSSAESDVIIAFCPIVSRAGTDIEAALQQIPAGKPNILVVLHHTFNPDYTVPDSSRLVTREDVKLTVDCLFHESQGLLECHRNEAAFKKIVNIILNQQAANRH
;
A
#
# COMPACT_ATOMS: atom_id res chain seq x y z
N ARG A 1 0.06 3.69 12.52
CA ARG A 1 0.51 3.02 11.27
C ARG A 1 -0.15 3.66 10.04
N GLU A 2 -1.49 3.70 9.91
CA GLU A 2 -2.18 4.30 8.74
C GLU A 2 -2.12 5.83 8.61
N ARG A 3 -2.04 6.55 9.73
CA ARG A 3 -2.17 8.02 9.77
C ARG A 3 -1.13 8.73 8.90
N GLU A 4 0.11 8.23 8.87
CA GLU A 4 1.19 8.84 8.12
C GLU A 4 0.97 8.72 6.61
N ILE A 5 0.59 7.52 6.16
CA ILE A 5 0.30 7.27 4.76
C ILE A 5 -0.89 8.11 4.31
N ASN A 6 -1.98 8.12 5.08
CA ASN A 6 -3.15 8.93 4.79
C ASN A 6 -2.81 10.42 4.72
N ARG A 7 -2.03 10.94 5.69
CA ARG A 7 -1.58 12.34 5.69
C ARG A 7 -0.83 12.68 4.42
N ARG A 8 0.17 11.87 4.05
CA ARG A 8 0.97 12.08 2.82
C ARG A 8 0.11 12.01 1.56
N LEU A 9 -0.84 11.09 1.48
CA LEU A 9 -1.76 11.00 0.34
C LEU A 9 -2.67 12.22 0.25
N THR A 10 -3.20 12.71 1.36
CA THR A 10 -4.02 13.93 1.39
C THR A 10 -3.26 15.17 0.92
N THR A 11 -1.98 15.31 1.27
CA THR A 11 -1.16 16.42 0.73
C THR A 11 -0.96 16.36 -0.79
N LYS A 12 -1.23 15.22 -1.43
CA LYS A 12 -1.21 15.04 -2.88
C LYS A 12 -2.59 15.17 -3.54
N GLY A 13 -3.60 15.63 -2.78
CA GLY A 13 -4.96 15.84 -3.28
C GLY A 13 -5.83 14.58 -3.26
N LEU A 14 -5.42 13.53 -2.55
CA LEU A 14 -6.21 12.30 -2.41
C LEU A 14 -7.09 12.36 -1.16
N THR A 15 -8.35 11.98 -1.32
CA THR A 15 -9.33 12.00 -0.22
C THR A 15 -9.55 10.59 0.32
N LYS A 16 -9.45 10.44 1.64
CA LYS A 16 -9.87 9.21 2.32
C LYS A 16 -11.40 9.22 2.41
N VAL A 17 -12.04 8.18 1.89
CA VAL A 17 -13.48 7.94 2.02
C VAL A 17 -13.74 6.82 3.03
N THR A 18 -14.96 6.77 3.57
CA THR A 18 -15.38 5.77 4.56
C THR A 18 -16.02 4.54 3.93
N SER A 19 -16.60 4.68 2.74
CA SER A 19 -17.24 3.59 1.99
C SER A 19 -16.37 3.14 0.82
N SER A 20 -16.23 1.84 0.65
CA SER A 20 -15.57 1.28 -0.54
C SER A 20 -16.30 1.69 -1.82
N ALA A 21 -17.63 1.88 -1.80
CA ALA A 21 -18.43 2.26 -2.96
C ALA A 21 -18.04 3.64 -3.52
N GLU A 22 -17.61 4.56 -2.65
CA GLU A 22 -17.20 5.94 -3.01
C GLU A 22 -15.74 6.05 -3.41
N SER A 23 -14.95 4.97 -3.25
CA SER A 23 -13.51 4.99 -3.55
C SER A 23 -13.20 4.74 -5.02
N ASP A 24 -12.23 5.46 -5.58
CA ASP A 24 -11.64 5.13 -6.89
C ASP A 24 -10.67 3.94 -6.80
N VAL A 25 -9.97 3.85 -5.66
CA VAL A 25 -8.90 2.87 -5.38
C VAL A 25 -8.97 2.48 -3.90
N ILE A 26 -8.74 1.20 -3.60
CA ILE A 26 -8.59 0.70 -2.23
C ILE A 26 -7.10 0.54 -1.91
N ILE A 27 -6.66 1.10 -0.79
CA ILE A 27 -5.30 0.90 -0.26
C ILE A 27 -5.40 0.00 0.97
N ALA A 28 -4.81 -1.20 0.89
CA ALA A 28 -4.81 -2.18 1.97
C ALA A 28 -3.45 -2.24 2.65
N PHE A 29 -3.43 -2.19 3.98
CA PHE A 29 -2.21 -2.31 4.78
C PHE A 29 -2.07 -3.74 5.32
N CYS A 30 -0.97 -4.40 4.97
CA CYS A 30 -0.66 -5.76 5.40
C CYS A 30 0.62 -5.76 6.25
N PRO A 31 0.52 -5.61 7.58
CA PRO A 31 1.68 -5.82 8.45
C PRO A 31 2.07 -7.29 8.47
N ILE A 32 3.36 -7.56 8.24
CA ILE A 32 3.90 -8.91 8.40
C ILE A 32 4.11 -9.18 9.89
N VAL A 33 3.34 -10.13 10.42
CA VAL A 33 3.35 -10.54 11.83
C VAL A 33 3.79 -11.99 11.97
N SER A 34 3.48 -12.82 10.97
CA SER A 34 3.85 -14.22 10.93
C SER A 34 4.84 -14.49 9.79
N ARG A 35 4.33 -14.73 8.59
CA ARG A 35 5.09 -15.00 7.36
C ARG A 35 4.46 -14.21 6.24
N ALA A 36 5.29 -13.63 5.38
CA ALA A 36 4.85 -12.78 4.28
C ALA A 36 3.73 -13.42 3.45
N GLY A 37 3.90 -14.67 3.00
CA GLY A 37 2.88 -15.36 2.21
C GLY A 37 1.53 -15.49 2.91
N THR A 38 1.52 -15.92 4.19
CA THR A 38 0.29 -16.11 4.96
C THR A 38 -0.42 -14.79 5.24
N ASP A 39 0.33 -13.77 5.67
CA ASP A 39 -0.26 -12.47 6.01
C ASP A 39 -0.77 -11.75 4.75
N ILE A 40 -0.06 -11.87 3.61
CA ILE A 40 -0.50 -11.32 2.32
C ILE A 40 -1.77 -12.02 1.85
N GLU A 41 -1.83 -13.35 1.87
CA GLU A 41 -3.01 -14.10 1.48
C GLU A 41 -4.24 -13.70 2.32
N ALA A 42 -4.08 -13.63 3.64
CA ALA A 42 -5.13 -13.20 4.56
C ALA A 42 -5.57 -11.74 4.32
N ALA A 43 -4.63 -10.84 3.99
CA ALA A 43 -4.96 -9.46 3.63
C ALA A 43 -5.74 -9.41 2.32
N LEU A 44 -5.30 -10.15 1.29
CA LEU A 44 -5.98 -10.22 0.01
C LEU A 44 -7.41 -10.74 0.15
N GLN A 45 -7.67 -11.76 0.96
CA GLN A 45 -9.02 -12.29 1.17
C GLN A 45 -10.01 -11.27 1.76
N GLN A 46 -9.52 -10.27 2.50
CA GLN A 46 -10.34 -9.22 3.10
C GLN A 46 -10.60 -8.03 2.17
N ILE A 47 -9.85 -7.89 1.07
CA ILE A 47 -10.00 -6.78 0.14
C ILE A 47 -11.21 -7.04 -0.76
N PRO A 48 -12.21 -6.14 -0.79
CA PRO A 48 -13.36 -6.24 -1.68
C PRO A 48 -12.92 -6.37 -3.13
N ALA A 49 -13.52 -7.30 -3.87
CA ALA A 49 -13.30 -7.43 -5.30
C ALA A 49 -14.00 -6.30 -6.07
N GLY A 50 -13.55 -6.06 -7.30
CA GLY A 50 -14.23 -5.18 -8.26
C GLY A 50 -13.75 -3.74 -8.29
N LYS A 51 -12.72 -3.38 -7.50
CA LYS A 51 -12.03 -2.09 -7.60
C LYS A 51 -10.51 -2.27 -7.70
N PRO A 52 -9.78 -1.33 -8.33
CA PRO A 52 -8.33 -1.31 -8.29
C PRO A 52 -7.83 -1.27 -6.85
N ASN A 53 -6.93 -2.20 -6.52
CA ASN A 53 -6.37 -2.34 -5.18
C ASN A 53 -4.87 -2.07 -5.18
N ILE A 54 -4.39 -1.41 -4.14
CA ILE A 54 -2.98 -1.21 -3.85
C ILE A 54 -2.68 -1.89 -2.52
N LEU A 55 -1.78 -2.87 -2.55
CA LEU A 55 -1.33 -3.57 -1.35
C LEU A 55 -0.04 -2.93 -0.81
N VAL A 56 -0.07 -2.48 0.43
CA VAL A 56 1.09 -1.93 1.15
C VAL A 56 1.51 -2.93 2.22
N VAL A 57 2.59 -3.65 1.95
CA VAL A 57 3.17 -4.64 2.87
C VAL A 57 4.11 -3.92 3.85
N LEU A 58 3.86 -4.07 5.15
CA LEU A 58 4.61 -3.39 6.20
C LEU A 58 5.55 -4.38 6.90
N HIS A 59 6.85 -4.21 6.69
CA HIS A 59 7.91 -5.01 7.30
C HIS A 59 8.38 -4.35 8.58
N HIS A 60 8.24 -5.05 9.70
CA HIS A 60 8.64 -4.53 10.99
C HIS A 60 10.17 -4.57 11.15
N THR A 61 10.80 -3.40 11.26
CA THR A 61 12.25 -3.27 11.44
C THR A 61 12.61 -1.86 11.94
N PHE A 62 13.73 -1.74 12.64
CA PHE A 62 14.35 -0.45 12.96
C PHE A 62 15.37 0.00 11.91
N ASN A 63 15.84 -0.91 11.04
CA ASN A 63 16.89 -0.62 10.08
C ASN A 63 16.29 -0.01 8.80
N PRO A 64 16.55 1.28 8.47
CA PRO A 64 16.03 1.92 7.27
C PRO A 64 16.59 1.33 5.96
N ASP A 65 17.74 0.64 6.03
CA ASP A 65 18.41 -0.02 4.92
C ASP A 65 18.08 -1.51 4.82
N TYR A 66 17.10 -1.99 5.60
CA TYR A 66 16.71 -3.39 5.59
C TYR A 66 16.21 -3.81 4.20
N THR A 67 16.83 -4.86 3.67
CA THR A 67 16.44 -5.43 2.38
C THR A 67 15.30 -6.42 2.60
N VAL A 68 14.19 -6.15 1.92
CA VAL A 68 13.01 -7.03 1.93
C VAL A 68 12.83 -7.64 0.55
N PRO A 69 12.39 -8.91 0.46
CA PRO A 69 11.97 -9.52 -0.79
C PRO A 69 10.85 -8.70 -1.44
N ASP A 70 10.75 -8.81 -2.76
CA ASP A 70 9.66 -8.20 -3.53
C ASP A 70 8.37 -8.99 -3.31
N SER A 71 7.45 -8.41 -2.52
CA SER A 71 6.19 -9.06 -2.14
C SER A 71 5.18 -9.16 -3.29
N SER A 72 5.38 -8.43 -4.39
CA SER A 72 4.49 -8.54 -5.56
C SER A 72 4.45 -9.96 -6.15
N ARG A 73 5.52 -10.74 -5.94
CA ARG A 73 5.63 -12.14 -6.36
C ARG A 73 4.66 -13.08 -5.66
N LEU A 74 4.11 -12.65 -4.52
CA LEU A 74 3.15 -13.42 -3.72
C LEU A 74 1.69 -13.04 -4.04
N VAL A 75 1.49 -12.08 -4.95
CA VAL A 75 0.16 -11.57 -5.31
C VAL A 75 -0.23 -12.08 -6.70
N THR A 76 -1.31 -12.84 -6.77
CA THR A 76 -1.85 -13.40 -8.02
C THR A 76 -3.16 -12.73 -8.48
N ARG A 77 -3.75 -11.89 -7.64
CA ARG A 77 -5.02 -11.18 -7.91
C ARG A 77 -4.83 -10.06 -8.93
N GLU A 78 -5.49 -10.14 -10.09
CA GLU A 78 -5.41 -9.15 -11.18
C GLU A 78 -5.98 -7.77 -10.84
N ASP A 79 -6.85 -7.69 -9.84
CA ASP A 79 -7.41 -6.43 -9.35
C ASP A 79 -6.44 -5.68 -8.43
N VAL A 80 -5.33 -6.30 -8.00
CA VAL A 80 -4.21 -5.63 -7.35
C VAL A 80 -3.31 -4.98 -8.40
N LYS A 81 -3.40 -3.65 -8.53
CA LYS A 81 -2.66 -2.87 -9.54
C LYS A 81 -1.24 -2.54 -9.11
N LEU A 82 -0.97 -2.54 -7.81
CA LEU A 82 0.34 -2.25 -7.26
C LEU A 82 0.53 -2.97 -5.92
N THR A 83 1.70 -3.56 -5.75
CA THR A 83 2.19 -3.99 -4.44
C THR A 83 3.47 -3.22 -4.13
N VAL A 84 3.54 -2.66 -2.92
CA VAL A 84 4.75 -1.99 -2.42
C VAL A 84 5.13 -2.50 -1.05
N ASP A 85 6.43 -2.59 -0.84
CA ASP A 85 7.03 -2.95 0.44
C ASP A 85 7.50 -1.70 1.18
N CYS A 86 7.04 -1.55 2.41
CA CYS A 86 7.38 -0.44 3.29
C CYS A 86 8.00 -0.97 4.59
N LEU A 87 8.96 -0.23 5.13
CA LEU A 87 9.56 -0.49 6.45
C LEU A 87 8.85 0.34 7.50
N PHE A 88 8.54 -0.28 8.64
CA PHE A 88 7.92 0.43 9.75
C PHE A 88 8.47 -0.06 11.10
N HIS A 89 8.40 0.81 12.09
CA HIS A 89 8.64 0.50 13.48
C HIS A 89 7.51 1.07 14.34
N GLU A 90 7.13 0.43 15.44
CA GLU A 90 6.01 0.88 16.26
C GLU A 90 6.19 2.27 16.87
N SER A 91 7.41 2.59 17.29
CA SER A 91 7.73 3.88 17.91
C SER A 91 7.87 5.03 16.91
N GLN A 92 8.18 4.75 15.64
CA GLN A 92 8.45 5.77 14.62
C GLN A 92 7.35 5.83 13.54
N GLY A 93 6.53 4.79 13.42
CA GLY A 93 5.65 4.60 12.28
C GLY A 93 6.43 4.14 11.06
N LEU A 94 6.14 4.70 9.89
CA LEU A 94 6.93 4.41 8.70
C LEU A 94 8.31 5.04 8.81
N LEU A 95 9.33 4.27 8.45
CA LEU A 95 10.70 4.79 8.45
C LEU A 95 10.90 5.83 7.35
N GLU A 96 11.74 6.83 7.63
CA GLU A 96 12.24 7.76 6.61
C GLU A 96 13.37 7.07 5.84
N CYS A 97 13.04 6.42 4.74
CA CYS A 97 14.02 5.74 3.90
C CYS A 97 13.66 5.80 2.41
N HIS A 98 14.67 5.55 1.56
CA HIS A 98 14.50 5.59 0.11
C HIS A 98 13.40 4.64 -0.38
N ARG A 99 13.28 3.45 0.23
CA ARG A 99 12.25 2.46 -0.10
C ARG A 99 10.86 3.01 0.12
N ASN A 100 10.59 3.55 1.31
CA ASN A 100 9.27 4.10 1.63
C ASN A 100 8.96 5.29 0.72
N GLU A 101 9.92 6.17 0.47
CA GLU A 101 9.73 7.30 -0.44
C GLU A 101 9.41 6.85 -1.88
N ALA A 102 10.12 5.85 -2.39
CA ALA A 102 9.82 5.25 -3.69
C ALA A 102 8.45 4.57 -3.73
N ALA A 103 8.07 3.85 -2.67
CA ALA A 103 6.75 3.24 -2.54
C ALA A 103 5.64 4.31 -2.62
N PHE A 104 5.77 5.41 -1.88
CA PHE A 104 4.83 6.53 -1.93
C PHE A 104 4.71 7.15 -3.31
N LYS A 105 5.83 7.39 -4.00
CA LYS A 105 5.82 7.92 -5.37
C LYS A 105 5.08 6.99 -6.33
N LYS A 106 5.30 5.67 -6.22
CA LYS A 106 4.57 4.67 -7.02
C LYS A 106 3.07 4.70 -6.75
N ILE A 107 2.66 4.77 -5.47
CA ILE A 107 1.24 4.87 -5.09
C ILE A 107 0.60 6.12 -5.70
N VAL A 108 1.24 7.29 -5.56
CA VAL A 108 0.69 8.55 -6.09
C VAL A 108 0.60 8.48 -7.61
N ASN A 109 1.66 8.02 -8.29
CA ASN A 109 1.67 7.93 -9.75
C ASN A 109 0.58 7.00 -10.27
N ILE A 110 0.38 5.83 -9.66
CA ILE A 110 -0.63 4.90 -10.15
C ILE A 110 -2.04 5.46 -9.96
N ILE A 111 -2.32 6.13 -8.84
CA ILE A 111 -3.64 6.74 -8.59
C ILE A 111 -3.89 7.90 -9.57
N LEU A 112 -2.92 8.79 -9.78
CA LEU A 112 -3.06 9.92 -10.71
C LEU A 112 -3.22 9.44 -12.16
N ASN A 113 -2.50 8.40 -12.57
CA ASN A 113 -2.63 7.83 -13.91
C ASN A 113 -3.99 7.14 -14.11
N GLN A 114 -4.51 6.46 -13.07
CA GLN A 114 -5.85 5.86 -13.10
C GLN A 114 -6.93 6.93 -13.30
N GLN A 115 -6.78 8.10 -12.65
CA GLN A 115 -7.70 9.22 -12.82
C GLN A 115 -7.63 9.90 -14.19
N ALA A 116 -6.51 9.80 -14.91
CA ALA A 116 -6.41 10.27 -16.28
C ALA A 116 -7.10 9.30 -17.25
N ALA A 117 -6.94 7.99 -17.04
CA ALA A 117 -7.58 6.96 -17.86
C ALA A 117 -9.11 6.95 -17.74
N ASN A 118 -9.67 7.30 -16.58
CA ASN A 118 -11.12 7.33 -16.34
C ASN A 118 -11.82 8.61 -16.82
N ARG A 119 -11.09 9.57 -17.40
CA ARG A 119 -11.64 10.85 -17.92
C ARG A 119 -11.86 10.85 -19.44
N HIS A 120 -11.62 9.72 -20.09
CA HIS A 120 -11.86 9.49 -21.52
C HIS A 120 -12.94 8.42 -21.69
#